data_AF-A0A956PDY0-F1
#
_entry.id   AF-A0A956PDY0-F1
#
_cell.length_a   1.000
_cell.length_b   1.000
_cell.length_c   1.000
_cell.angle_alpha   90.00
_cell.angle_beta   90.00
_cell.angle_gamma   90.00
#
_symmetry.space_group_name_H-M   'P 1'
#
loop_
_entity.id
_entity.type
_entity.pdbx_description
1 polymer ?
#
loop_
_entity_poly.entity_id
_entity_poly.type
_entity_poly.pdbx_seq_one_letter_code
_entity_poly.pdbx_strand_id
1 'polypeptide(L)' 'MSGLREGRWVCTYCGAECRGRDESCAGLDGGSGCGAARQPGVRFYLPGRRPYLTDPGLIADARSGADWHCD' A
#
# COMPACT_ATOMS: atom_id res chain seq x y z
N MET A 1 -0.93 22.85 3.97
CA MET A 1 -1.21 21.82 2.95
C MET A 1 -0.88 20.46 3.54
N SER A 2 -1.89 19.68 3.92
CA SER A 2 -1.71 18.29 4.35
C SER A 2 -1.45 17.44 3.11
N GLY A 3 -0.22 16.98 2.90
CA GLY A 3 0.09 16.07 1.81
C GLY A 3 -0.41 14.65 2.10
N LEU A 4 -0.64 13.87 1.06
CA LEU A 4 -1.02 12.45 1.18
C LEU A 4 0.22 11.60 1.42
N ARG A 5 0.11 10.58 2.28
CA ARG A 5 1.19 9.63 2.58
C ARG A 5 0.70 8.22 2.30
N GLU A 6 1.55 7.42 1.68
CA GLU A 6 1.25 6.02 1.42
C GLU A 6 1.58 5.16 2.64
N GLY A 7 0.57 4.45 3.15
CA GLY A 7 0.74 3.42 4.17
C GLY A 7 1.43 2.18 3.63
N ARG A 8 1.89 1.32 4.53
CA ARG A 8 2.53 0.05 4.21
C ARG A 8 2.00 -1.05 5.11
N TRP A 9 2.17 -2.28 4.66
CA TRP A 9 1.91 -3.47 5.44
C TRP A 9 3.03 -4.49 5.22
N VAL A 10 3.17 -5.44 6.15
CA VAL A 10 4.14 -6.52 6.05
C VAL A 10 3.39 -7.82 5.77
N CYS A 11 3.79 -8.53 4.73
CA CYS A 11 3.21 -9.83 4.40
C CYS A 11 3.56 -10.86 5.47
N THR A 12 2.56 -11.53 6.03
CA THR A 12 2.78 -12.54 7.07
C THR A 12 3.34 -13.86 6.52
N TYR A 13 3.27 -14.09 5.20
CA TYR A 13 3.79 -15.31 4.56
C TYR A 13 5.29 -15.22 4.26
N CYS A 14 5.74 -14.12 3.64
CA CYS A 14 7.15 -13.97 3.21
C CYS A 14 7.91 -12.84 3.91
N GLY A 15 7.24 -12.03 4.74
CA GLY A 15 7.87 -10.90 5.44
C GLY A 15 8.15 -9.66 4.59
N ALA A 16 7.79 -9.66 3.30
CA ALA A 16 8.01 -8.52 2.43
C ALA A 16 7.13 -7.32 2.84
N GLU A 17 7.72 -6.11 2.83
CA GLU A 17 6.95 -4.86 2.91
C GLU A 17 6.19 -4.63 1.59
N CYS A 18 4.93 -4.24 1.68
CA CYS A 18 4.05 -3.97 0.54
C CYS A 18 3.42 -2.57 0.67
N ARG A 19 3.01 -1.97 -0.46
CA ARG A 19 2.35 -0.65 -0.44
C ARG A 19 0.91 -0.83 0.06
N GLY A 20 0.39 0.21 0.70
CA GLY A 20 -0.95 0.20 1.28
C GLY A 20 -2.06 -0.04 0.27
N ARG A 21 -1.84 0.32 -1.00
CA ARG A 21 -2.77 0.07 -2.11
C ARG A 21 -2.69 -1.35 -2.68
N ASP A 22 -1.62 -2.09 -2.39
CA ASP A 22 -1.45 -3.43 -2.95
C ASP A 22 -2.37 -4.41 -2.18
N GLU A 23 -3.28 -5.07 -2.90
CA GLU A 23 -4.17 -6.11 -2.37
C GLU A 23 -3.55 -7.50 -2.33
N SER A 24 -2.42 -7.67 -3.04
CA SER A 24 -1.59 -8.86 -3.01
C SER A 24 -0.16 -8.49 -2.68
N CYS A 25 0.60 -9.44 -2.15
CA CYS A 25 1.99 -9.25 -1.82
C CYS A 25 2.82 -9.14 -3.11
N ALA A 26 3.01 -7.92 -3.58
CA ALA A 26 3.89 -7.59 -4.71
C ALA A 26 5.29 -7.17 -4.25
N GLY A 27 5.50 -6.89 -2.96
CA GLY A 27 6.71 -6.25 -2.47
C GLY A 27 6.76 -4.76 -2.88
N LEU A 28 7.64 -3.98 -2.26
CA LEU A 28 7.70 -2.52 -2.53
C LEU A 28 8.10 -2.15 -3.96
N ASP A 29 8.83 -3.04 -4.62
CA ASP A 29 9.30 -2.94 -5.99
C ASP A 29 8.31 -3.53 -7.01
N GLY A 30 7.24 -4.17 -6.55
CA GLY A 30 6.26 -4.84 -7.40
C GLY A 30 6.71 -6.20 -7.95
N GLY A 31 7.84 -6.76 -7.48
CA GLY A 31 8.35 -8.06 -7.94
C GLY A 31 8.98 -8.95 -6.87
N SER A 32 9.29 -8.41 -5.68
CA SER A 32 9.88 -9.17 -4.57
C SER A 32 8.85 -9.86 -3.67
N GLY A 33 7.56 -9.65 -3.92
CA GLY A 33 6.48 -10.28 -3.16
C GLY A 33 6.20 -11.72 -3.56
N CYS A 34 5.50 -12.45 -2.67
CA CYS A 34 5.13 -13.86 -2.89
C CYS A 34 3.78 -14.05 -3.61
N GLY A 35 3.09 -12.96 -3.96
CA GLY A 35 1.78 -13.00 -4.61
C GLY A 35 0.60 -13.34 -3.68
N ALA A 36 0.84 -13.69 -2.42
CA ALA A 36 -0.22 -13.99 -1.47
C ALA A 36 -1.17 -12.78 -1.27
N ALA A 37 -2.47 -13.03 -1.19
CA ALA A 37 -3.46 -12.00 -0.92
C ALA A 37 -3.19 -11.32 0.44
N ARG A 38 -3.49 -10.03 0.51
CA ARG A 38 -3.42 -9.25 1.74
C ARG A 38 -4.43 -9.78 2.74
N GLN A 39 -3.93 -10.17 3.91
CA GLN A 39 -4.70 -10.86 4.92
C GLN A 39 -5.68 -9.90 5.61
N PRO A 40 -6.88 -10.38 5.97
CA PRO A 40 -7.81 -9.59 6.78
C PRO A 40 -7.15 -9.25 8.14
N GLY A 41 -7.25 -7.97 8.54
CA GLY A 41 -6.69 -7.50 9.81
C GLY A 41 -5.19 -7.17 9.78
N VAL A 42 -4.54 -7.14 8.62
CA VAL A 42 -3.16 -6.66 8.52
C VAL A 42 -3.04 -5.23 9.05
N ARG A 43 -1.98 -4.97 9.82
CA ARG A 43 -1.73 -3.63 10.36
C ARG A 43 -1.00 -2.78 9.35
N PHE A 44 -1.62 -1.66 9.00
CA PHE A 44 -0.95 -0.63 8.23
C PHE A 44 -0.11 0.26 9.13
N TYR A 45 1.03 0.69 8.62
CA TYR A 45 1.89 1.68 9.26
C TYR A 45 2.32 2.73 8.24
N LEU A 46 2.58 3.94 8.75
CA LEU A 46 3.20 4.97 7.95
C LEU A 46 4.72 4.86 8.11
N PRO A 47 5.47 4.52 7.05
CA PRO A 47 6.92 4.41 7.11
C PRO A 47 7.56 5.80 7.35
N GLY A 48 7.97 6.09 8.59
CA GLY A 48 8.87 7.20 8.97
C GLY A 48 8.68 8.54 8.25
N ARG A 49 9.74 9.35 8.12
CA ARG A 49 9.74 10.62 7.36
C ARG A 49 9.76 10.41 5.83
N ARG A 50 9.06 9.38 5.30
CA ARG A 50 8.96 9.25 3.84
C ARG A 50 8.21 10.47 3.27
N PRO A 51 8.64 10.96 2.09
CA PRO A 51 8.03 12.12 1.48
C PRO A 51 6.56 11.84 1.18
N TYR A 52 5.80 12.92 1.13
CA TYR A 52 4.43 12.89 0.64
C TYR A 52 4.37 12.31 -0.78
N LEU A 53 3.25 11.69 -1.13
CA LEU A 53 2.95 11.37 -2.51
C LEU A 53 3.02 12.67 -3.33
N THR A 54 3.92 12.72 -4.30
CA THR A 54 4.08 13.82 -5.24
C THR A 54 3.60 13.45 -6.64
N ASP A 55 3.43 12.16 -6.91
CA ASP A 55 2.94 11.67 -8.19
C ASP A 55 1.46 12.05 -8.36
N PRO A 56 1.09 12.80 -9.41
CA PRO A 56 -0.28 13.25 -9.63
C PRO A 56 -1.28 12.10 -9.80
N GLY A 57 -0.86 10.98 -10.41
CA GLY A 57 -1.69 9.79 -10.59
C GLY A 57 -1.99 9.13 -9.25
N LEU A 58 -0.98 8.94 -8.41
CA LEU A 58 -1.16 8.39 -7.06
C LEU A 58 -1.96 9.31 -6.14
N ILE A 59 -1.85 10.62 -6.32
CA ILE A 59 -2.67 11.60 -5.59
C ILE A 59 -4.14 11.51 -6.05
N ALA A 60 -4.39 11.41 -7.36
CA ALA A 60 -5.74 11.28 -7.90
C ALA A 60 -6.40 9.97 -7.45
N ASP A 61 -5.64 8.88 -7.48
CA ASP A 61 -6.04 7.56 -6.99
C ASP A 61 -6.36 7.59 -5.50
N ALA A 62 -5.46 8.09 -4.67
CA ALA A 62 -5.72 8.23 -3.22
C ALA A 62 -6.89 9.18 -2.90
N ARG A 63 -7.25 10.09 -3.81
CA ARG A 63 -8.43 10.98 -3.70
C ARG A 63 -9.72 10.34 -4.22
N SER A 64 -9.64 9.33 -5.08
CA SER A 64 -10.82 8.63 -5.62
C SER A 64 -11.56 7.87 -4.52
N GLY A 65 -10.84 7.50 -3.45
CA GLY A 65 -11.41 6.92 -2.23
C GLY A 65 -10.89 5.51 -2.00
N ALA A 66 -11.62 4.72 -1.21
CA ALA A 66 -11.36 3.29 -1.14
C ALA A 66 -11.79 2.66 -2.47
N ASP A 67 -10.89 1.93 -3.12
CA ASP A 67 -11.27 0.90 -4.09
C ASP A 67 -12.07 -0.18 -3.35
N TRP A 68 -13.35 0.11 -3.10
CA TRP A 68 -14.30 -0.90 -2.71
C TRP A 68 -14.62 -1.69 -3.97
N HIS A 69 -13.77 -2.66 -4.28
CA HIS A 69 -14.11 -3.75 -5.17
C HIS A 69 -15.18 -4.59 -4.44
N CYS A 70 -16.44 -4.16 -4.57
CA CYS A 70 -17.58 -4.99 -4.23
C CYS A 70 -17.72 -6.02 -5.36
N ASP A 71 -17.31 -7.26 -5.11
CA ASP A 71 -17.88 -8.41 -5.82
C ASP A 71 -19.31 -8.68 -5.31
#